data_AF-A0A5C5ZG09-F1
#
_entry.id   AF-A0A5C5ZG09-F1
#
_cell.length_a   1.000
_cell.length_b   1.000
_cell.length_c   1.000
_cell.angle_alpha   90.00
_cell.angle_beta   90.00
_cell.angle_gamma   90.00
#
_symmetry.space_group_name_H-M   'P 1'
#
loop_
_entity.id
_entity.type
_entity.pdbx_description
1 polymer ?
#
loop_
_entity_poly.entity_id
_entity_poly.type
_entity_poly.pdbx_seq_one_letter_code
_entity_poly.pdbx_strand_id
1 'polypeptide(L)'
;MPALEQTLFGLLVCGVVIVAILLLILVRLQQLLEMNRRRPRSAVEQAIERGDFEEIIRRAQKQLEQTPHHTRARWSLAKAYFAKEMWAEAKAEFETIGRNDPSWRVKFTEPYLDEIEKRQAG
;
A
#
# COMPACT_ATOMS: atom_id res chain seq x y z
N MET A 1 49.06 -33.60 -17.32
CA MET A 1 48.49 -32.69 -16.30
C MET A 1 47.63 -31.51 -16.85
N PRO A 2 47.25 -31.37 -18.14
CA PRO A 2 46.47 -30.20 -18.60
C PRO A 2 44.96 -30.28 -18.33
N ALA A 3 44.41 -31.48 -18.09
CA ALA A 3 42.96 -31.66 -17.87
C ALA A 3 42.46 -31.04 -16.56
N LEU A 4 43.27 -31.05 -15.50
CA LEU A 4 42.90 -30.50 -14.18
C LEU A 4 42.82 -28.96 -14.22
N GLU A 5 43.77 -28.32 -14.92
CA GLU A 5 43.81 -26.86 -15.11
C GLU A 5 42.61 -26.36 -15.92
N GLN A 6 42.21 -27.10 -16.97
CA GLN A 6 41.03 -26.77 -17.77
C GLN A 6 39.72 -26.87 -16.96
N THR A 7 39.58 -27.88 -16.10
CA THR A 7 38.39 -28.00 -15.23
C THR A 7 38.33 -26.90 -14.16
N LEU A 8 39.48 -26.52 -13.59
CA LEU A 8 39.57 -25.43 -12.61
C LEU A 8 39.18 -24.10 -13.23
N PHE A 9 39.68 -23.81 -14.44
CA PHE A 9 39.34 -22.60 -15.19
C PHE A 9 37.85 -22.55 -15.54
N GLY A 10 37.27 -23.67 -16.00
CA GLY A 10 35.84 -23.76 -16.27
C GLY A 10 34.98 -23.47 -15.04
N LEU A 11 35.36 -24.01 -13.88
CA LEU A 11 34.65 -23.80 -12.62
C LEU A 11 34.75 -22.34 -12.13
N LEU A 12 35.92 -21.71 -12.29
CA LEU A 12 36.12 -20.28 -12.02
C LEU A 12 35.25 -19.40 -12.92
N VAL A 13 35.21 -19.67 -14.23
CA VAL A 13 34.38 -18.93 -15.18
C VAL A 13 32.89 -19.09 -14.85
N CYS A 14 32.42 -20.31 -14.58
CA CYS A 14 31.05 -20.55 -14.13
C CYS A 14 30.74 -19.80 -12.83
N GLY A 15 31.66 -19.78 -11.86
CA GLY A 15 31.50 -19.03 -10.61
C GLY A 15 31.33 -17.53 -10.86
N VAL A 16 32.16 -16.93 -11.71
CA VAL A 16 32.07 -15.51 -12.07
C VAL A 16 30.74 -15.20 -12.78
N VAL A 17 30.30 -16.07 -13.68
CA VAL A 17 29.01 -15.91 -14.38
C VAL A 17 27.83 -16.01 -13.41
N ILE A 18 27.85 -16.97 -12.49
CA ILE A 18 26.81 -17.12 -11.46
C ILE A 18 26.75 -15.88 -10.57
N VAL A 19 27.90 -15.39 -10.10
CA VAL A 19 27.96 -14.17 -9.29
C VAL A 19 27.43 -12.96 -10.07
N ALA A 20 27.80 -12.81 -11.35
CA ALA A 20 27.28 -11.74 -12.20
C ALA A 20 25.75 -11.82 -12.35
N ILE A 21 25.20 -13.02 -12.59
CA ILE A 21 23.75 -13.24 -12.68
C ILE A 21 23.07 -12.90 -11.34
N LEU A 22 23.62 -13.36 -10.21
CA LEU A 22 23.08 -13.06 -8.89
C LEU A 22 23.08 -11.54 -8.60
N LEU A 23 24.15 -10.83 -8.95
CA LEU A 23 24.21 -9.38 -8.83
C LEU A 23 23.16 -8.68 -9.70
N LEU A 24 22.96 -9.13 -10.95
CA LEU A 24 21.92 -8.60 -11.84
C LEU A 24 20.51 -8.82 -11.26
N ILE A 25 20.24 -10.01 -10.71
CA ILE A 25 18.97 -10.33 -10.04
C ILE A 25 18.76 -9.43 -8.82
N LEU A 26 19.79 -9.24 -7.98
CA LEU A 26 19.70 -8.38 -6.79
C LEU A 26 19.42 -6.92 -7.17
N VAL A 27 20.11 -6.38 -8.18
CA VAL A 27 19.85 -5.02 -8.68
C VAL A 27 18.43 -4.89 -9.24
N ARG A 28 17.97 -5.89 -10.00
CA ARG A 28 16.62 -5.88 -10.56
C ARG A 28 15.55 -5.95 -9.46
N LEU A 29 15.77 -6.74 -8.43
CA LEU A 29 14.88 -6.84 -7.27
C LEU A 29 14.85 -5.52 -6.49
N GLN A 30 16.00 -4.88 -6.28
CA GLN A 30 16.05 -3.55 -5.65
C GLN A 30 15.26 -2.51 -6.45
N GLN A 31 15.39 -2.48 -7.78
CA GLN A 31 14.60 -1.58 -8.63
C GLN A 31 13.08 -1.82 -8.50
N LEU A 32 12.66 -3.09 -8.45
CA LEU A 32 11.24 -3.44 -8.29
C LEU A 32 10.70 -3.06 -6.91
N LEU A 33 11.50 -3.25 -5.86
CA LEU A 33 11.15 -2.82 -4.50
C LEU A 33 11.11 -1.30 -4.38
N GLU A 34 12.06 -0.59 -4.99
CA GLU A 34 12.05 0.87 -5.04
C GLU A 34 10.84 1.42 -5.81
N MET A 35 10.46 0.79 -6.92
CA MET A 35 9.27 1.17 -7.68
C MET A 35 7.98 0.97 -6.86
N ASN A 36 7.89 -0.12 -6.09
CA ASN A 36 6.76 -0.34 -5.19
C ASN A 36 6.78 0.61 -3.97
N ARG A 37 7.97 0.94 -3.46
CA ARG A 37 8.17 1.95 -2.40
C ARG A 37 7.85 3.36 -2.88
N ARG A 38 8.01 3.63 -4.18
CA ARG A 38 7.53 4.82 -4.90
C ARG A 38 6.08 4.66 -5.38
N ARG A 39 5.21 3.94 -4.66
CA ARG A 39 3.77 4.08 -4.90
C ARG A 39 3.44 5.57 -4.73
N PRO A 40 3.03 6.28 -5.79
CA PRO A 40 2.71 7.69 -5.65
C PRO A 40 1.61 7.79 -4.60
N ARG A 41 1.82 8.61 -3.56
CA ARG A 41 0.80 8.93 -2.56
C ARG A 41 -0.48 9.25 -3.34
N SER A 42 -1.60 8.60 -3.01
CA SER A 42 -2.83 8.91 -3.75
C SER A 42 -3.18 10.37 -3.51
N ALA A 43 -4.00 10.94 -4.40
CA ALA A 43 -4.45 12.32 -4.26
C ALA A 43 -5.08 12.59 -2.87
N VAL A 44 -5.67 11.57 -2.25
CA VAL A 44 -6.26 11.64 -0.90
C VAL A 44 -5.17 11.77 0.16
N GLU A 45 -4.11 10.95 0.13
CA GLU A 45 -3.04 11.07 1.13
C GLU A 45 -2.31 12.41 0.99
N GLN A 46 -2.07 12.89 -0.24
CA GLN A 46 -1.47 14.21 -0.45
C GLN A 46 -2.37 15.33 0.09
N ALA A 47 -3.68 15.23 -0.11
CA ALA A 47 -4.63 16.22 0.42
C ALA A 47 -4.73 16.16 1.96
N ILE A 48 -4.66 14.97 2.54
CA ILE A 48 -4.57 14.78 4.00
C ILE A 48 -3.33 15.46 4.57
N GLU A 49 -2.17 15.30 3.92
CA GLU A 49 -0.92 15.93 4.34
C GLU A 49 -0.96 17.46 4.26
N ARG A 50 -1.72 18.00 3.29
CA ARG A 50 -1.96 19.44 3.19
C ARG A 50 -3.03 19.95 4.17
N GLY A 51 -3.74 19.06 4.85
CA GLY A 51 -4.85 19.41 5.73
C GLY A 51 -6.14 19.76 4.99
N ASP A 52 -6.26 19.43 3.70
CA ASP A 52 -7.40 19.75 2.84
C ASP A 52 -8.62 18.82 3.10
N PHE A 53 -8.90 18.49 4.36
CA PHE A 53 -9.86 17.46 4.73
C PHE A 53 -11.28 17.76 4.28
N GLU A 54 -11.72 19.01 4.42
CA GLU A 54 -13.08 19.43 4.03
C GLU A 54 -13.33 19.25 2.53
N GLU A 55 -12.31 19.49 1.70
CA GLU A 55 -12.44 19.29 0.27
C GLU A 55 -12.54 17.81 -0.10
N ILE A 56 -11.79 16.95 0.60
CA ILE A 56 -11.90 15.49 0.43
C ILE A 56 -13.31 15.03 0.81
N ILE A 57 -13.80 15.46 1.98
CA ILE A 57 -15.12 15.11 2.49
C ILE A 57 -16.20 15.56 1.50
N ARG A 58 -16.19 16.84 1.10
CA ARG A 58 -17.15 17.41 0.15
C ARG A 58 -17.19 16.66 -1.18
N ARG A 59 -16.02 16.38 -1.78
CA ARG A 59 -15.94 15.64 -3.05
C ARG A 59 -16.41 14.21 -2.90
N ALA A 60 -16.01 13.53 -1.82
CA ALA A 60 -16.41 12.15 -1.57
C ALA A 60 -17.91 12.03 -1.34
N GLN A 61 -18.52 12.93 -0.56
CA GLN A 61 -19.96 12.98 -0.33
C GLN A 61 -20.73 13.21 -1.63
N LYS A 62 -20.32 14.19 -2.45
CA LYS A 62 -20.93 14.42 -3.77
C LYS A 62 -20.87 13.18 -4.67
N GLN A 63 -19.75 12.45 -4.63
CA GLN A 63 -19.62 11.20 -5.39
C GLN A 63 -20.55 10.11 -4.86
N LEU A 64 -20.75 10.04 -3.54
CA LEU A 64 -21.65 9.07 -2.90
C LEU A 64 -23.13 9.41 -3.12
N GLU A 65 -23.49 10.68 -3.25
CA GLU A 65 -24.84 11.09 -3.68
C GLU A 65 -25.17 10.55 -5.07
N GLN A 66 -24.20 10.56 -5.99
CA GLN A 66 -24.37 10.03 -7.35
C GLN A 66 -24.23 8.51 -7.41
N THR A 67 -23.37 7.93 -6.57
CA THR A 67 -23.08 6.50 -6.56
C THR A 67 -22.88 6.02 -5.11
N PRO A 68 -23.96 5.61 -4.42
CA PRO A 68 -23.93 5.26 -2.99
C PRO A 68 -22.99 4.10 -2.62
N HIS A 69 -22.67 3.24 -3.59
CA HIS A 69 -21.80 2.08 -3.44
C HIS A 69 -20.36 2.32 -3.95
N HIS A 70 -19.95 3.58 -4.16
CA HIS A 70 -18.62 3.89 -4.67
C HIS A 70 -17.53 3.69 -3.60
N THR A 71 -16.95 2.48 -3.53
CA THR A 71 -15.98 2.07 -2.50
C THR A 71 -14.82 3.05 -2.32
N ARG A 72 -14.28 3.58 -3.44
CA ARG A 72 -13.16 4.55 -3.37
C ARG A 72 -13.57 5.91 -2.79
N ALA A 73 -14.83 6.30 -2.92
CA ALA A 73 -15.32 7.56 -2.34
C ALA A 73 -15.53 7.39 -0.84
N ARG A 74 -16.13 6.26 -0.41
CA ARG A 74 -16.18 5.88 1.01
C ARG A 74 -14.79 5.79 1.63
N TRP A 75 -13.82 5.21 0.92
CA TRP A 75 -12.44 5.14 1.38
C TRP A 75 -11.82 6.52 1.61
N SER A 76 -11.98 7.44 0.66
CA SER A 76 -11.52 8.82 0.80
C SER A 76 -12.16 9.52 2.00
N LEU A 77 -13.47 9.31 2.19
CA LEU A 77 -14.24 9.86 3.30
C LEU A 77 -13.77 9.31 4.64
N ALA A 78 -13.64 7.99 4.76
CA ALA A 78 -13.13 7.32 5.95
C ALA A 78 -11.72 7.78 6.32
N LYS A 79 -10.82 7.90 5.33
CA LYS A 79 -9.45 8.38 5.52
C LYS A 79 -9.40 9.84 5.99
N ALA A 80 -10.27 10.70 5.45
CA ALA A 80 -10.35 12.09 5.89
C ALA A 80 -10.89 12.20 7.32
N TYR A 81 -11.95 11.47 7.67
CA TYR A 81 -12.47 11.43 9.04
C TYR A 81 -11.44 10.88 10.03
N PHE A 82 -10.75 9.80 9.66
CA PHE A 82 -9.69 9.24 10.50
C PHE A 82 -8.55 10.23 10.73
N ALA A 83 -8.11 10.95 9.69
CA ALA A 83 -7.07 11.97 9.82
C ALA A 83 -7.50 13.17 10.66
N LYS A 84 -8.80 13.48 10.72
CA LYS A 84 -9.40 14.50 11.59
C LYS A 84 -9.73 14.00 13.01
N GLU A 85 -9.35 12.76 13.34
CA GLU A 85 -9.67 12.14 14.63
C GLU A 85 -11.19 11.98 14.89
N MET A 86 -12.00 12.02 13.82
CA MET A 86 -13.44 11.79 13.85
C MET A 86 -13.68 10.27 13.83
N TRP A 87 -13.37 9.63 14.95
CA TRP A 87 -13.26 8.17 15.05
C TRP A 87 -14.57 7.43 14.77
N ALA A 88 -15.70 7.97 15.22
CA ALA A 88 -17.01 7.34 15.03
C ALA A 88 -17.41 7.32 13.55
N GLU A 89 -17.27 8.44 12.86
CA GLU A 89 -17.56 8.59 11.44
C GLU A 89 -16.59 7.78 10.59
N ALA A 90 -15.29 7.79 10.93
CA ALA A 90 -14.29 6.96 10.28
C ALA A 90 -14.63 5.46 10.40
N LYS A 91 -14.99 5.00 11.60
CA LYS A 91 -15.37 3.61 11.87
C LYS A 91 -16.57 3.20 11.02
N ALA A 92 -17.64 4.00 11.00
CA ALA A 92 -18.84 3.71 10.24
C ALA A 92 -18.57 3.53 8.73
N GLU A 93 -17.70 4.37 8.15
CA GLU A 93 -17.34 4.26 6.74
C GLU A 93 -16.43 3.06 6.47
N PHE A 94 -15.44 2.80 7.31
CA PHE A 94 -14.56 1.62 7.19
C PHE A 94 -15.32 0.29 7.33
N GLU A 95 -16.27 0.21 8.25
CA GLU A 95 -17.16 -0.94 8.39
C GLU A 95 -18.05 -1.12 7.16
N THR A 96 -18.58 -0.03 6.60
CA THR A 96 -19.41 -0.11 5.40
C THR A 96 -18.62 -0.60 4.18
N ILE A 97 -17.38 -0.15 4.02
CA ILE A 97 -16.46 -0.68 2.99
C ILE A 97 -16.26 -2.18 3.19
N GLY A 98 -15.94 -2.62 4.42
CA GLY A 98 -15.69 -4.02 4.72
C GLY A 98 -16.91 -4.92 4.61
N ARG A 99 -18.12 -4.39 4.83
CA ARG A 99 -19.38 -5.11 4.60
C ARG A 99 -19.67 -5.30 3.11
N ASN A 100 -19.40 -4.28 2.30
CA ASN A 100 -19.63 -4.33 0.85
C ASN A 100 -18.57 -5.16 0.12
N ASP A 101 -17.33 -5.15 0.62
CA ASP A 101 -16.21 -5.91 0.07
C ASP A 101 -15.37 -6.51 1.22
N PRO A 102 -15.63 -7.77 1.59
CA PRO A 102 -14.87 -8.45 2.64
C PRO A 102 -13.38 -8.57 2.36
N SER A 103 -12.96 -8.60 1.08
CA SER A 103 -11.54 -8.66 0.73
C SER A 103 -10.82 -7.34 1.04
N TRP A 104 -11.54 -6.23 0.89
CA TRP A 104 -11.06 -4.91 1.28
C TRP A 104 -10.93 -4.76 2.78
N ARG A 105 -11.79 -5.43 3.56
CA ARG A 105 -11.73 -5.37 5.02
C ARG A 105 -10.35 -5.78 5.54
N VAL A 106 -9.98 -7.01 5.25
CA VAL A 106 -8.74 -7.63 5.75
C VAL A 106 -7.51 -6.85 5.29
N LYS A 107 -7.54 -6.38 4.03
CA LYS A 107 -6.37 -5.74 3.42
C LYS A 107 -6.21 -4.26 3.76
N PHE A 108 -7.32 -3.53 3.92
CA PHE A 108 -7.29 -2.06 3.95
C PHE A 108 -7.98 -1.44 5.15
N THR A 109 -9.10 -1.95 5.64
CA THR A 109 -9.89 -1.25 6.68
C THR A 109 -9.65 -1.78 8.09
N GLU A 110 -9.37 -3.08 8.25
CA GLU A 110 -9.13 -3.74 9.54
C GLU A 110 -8.03 -3.07 10.38
N PRO A 111 -6.85 -2.70 9.82
CA PRO A 111 -5.85 -1.96 10.59
C PRO A 111 -6.34 -0.62 11.16
N TYR A 112 -7.26 0.06 10.48
CA TYR A 112 -7.82 1.33 10.97
C TYR A 112 -8.92 1.11 12.01
N LEU A 113 -9.74 0.07 11.83
CA LEU A 113 -10.77 -0.29 12.79
C LEU A 113 -10.15 -0.69 14.13
N ASP A 114 -9.10 -1.51 14.11
CA ASP A 114 -8.36 -1.92 15.32
C ASP A 114 -7.75 -0.71 16.04
N GLU A 115 -7.18 0.23 15.29
CA GLU A 115 -6.58 1.45 15.85
C GLU A 115 -7.64 2.36 16.47
N ILE A 116 -8.80 2.53 15.82
CA ILE A 116 -9.94 3.28 16.37
C ILE A 116 -10.40 2.65 17.69
N GLU A 117 -10.56 1.32 17.71
CA GLU A 117 -11.02 0.60 18.91
C GLU A 117 -10.06 0.77 20.09
N LYS A 118 -8.75 0.68 19.84
CA LYS A 118 -7.74 0.92 20.89
C LYS A 118 -7.82 2.34 21.45
N ARG A 119 -8.04 3.34 20.60
CA ARG A 119 -8.18 4.75 21.02
C ARG A 119 -9.46 5.02 21.79
N GLN A 120 -10.53 4.27 21.53
CA GLN A 120 -11.80 4.40 22.23
C GLN A 120 -11.88 3.56 23.52
N ALA A 121 -10.99 2.57 23.66
CA ALA A 121 -10.94 1.70 24.84
C ALA A 121 -10.00 2.20 25.96
N GLY A 122 -9.19 3.24 25.70
CA GLY A 122 -8.32 3.90 26.68
C GLY A 122 -8.91 5.20 27.19
#